data_AF-A0A958FH64-F1
#
_entry.id   AF-A0A958FH64-F1
#
_cell.length_a   1.000
_cell.length_b   1.000
_cell.length_c   1.000
_cell.angle_alpha   90.00
_cell.angle_beta   90.00
_cell.angle_gamma   90.00
#
_symmetry.space_group_name_H-M   'P 1'
#
loop_
_entity.id
_entity.type
_entity.pdbx_description
1 polymer ?
#
loop_
_entity_poly.entity_id
_entity_poly.type
_entity_poly.pdbx_seq_one_letter_code
_entity_poly.pdbx_strand_id
1 'polypeptide(L)'
;MKRTSAYILILCALSWFGASGLMLAQSSSGEGTAGAKFLSIAVGSRAVAMGDAFVAVANDASSLYWNPAGASFLQNNALILNHINWFADIKHDYVGSTFSIGDGTTIGASFTFMTMPDQEITTVQQPEGTGLTYGASSFAFGLTFARRLTEDFALGVTGKYVREQIWEAAASNIGFDLGALYDIGYQDLTIGLSILNLGANMKFGGRSLEGQFERDDWPLSKEPLNYTLNTNDYALPLRMSLG
;
A
#
# COMPACT_ATOMS: atom_id res chain seq x y z
N MET A 1 43.53 -30.31 21.31
CA MET A 1 43.42 -29.65 19.99
C MET A 1 42.36 -30.25 19.04
N LYS A 2 41.83 -31.46 19.24
CA LYS A 2 40.81 -32.03 18.31
C LYS A 2 39.35 -31.60 18.56
N ARG A 3 39.04 -31.05 19.73
CA ARG A 3 37.66 -30.64 20.08
C ARG A 3 37.29 -29.23 19.62
N THR A 4 38.26 -28.31 19.53
CA THR A 4 38.05 -26.93 19.09
C THR A 4 37.81 -26.82 17.57
N SER A 5 38.43 -27.68 16.75
CA SER A 5 38.18 -27.71 15.30
C SER A 5 36.78 -28.21 14.92
N ALA A 6 36.13 -29.03 15.76
CA ALA A 6 34.78 -29.52 15.51
C ALA A 6 33.72 -28.41 15.67
N TYR A 7 33.88 -27.54 16.67
CA TYR A 7 32.98 -26.39 16.86
C TYR A 7 33.11 -25.35 15.75
N ILE A 8 34.32 -25.12 15.24
CA ILE A 8 34.56 -24.20 14.12
C ILE A 8 33.93 -24.73 12.82
N LEU A 9 33.99 -26.05 12.58
CA LEU A 9 33.32 -26.67 11.42
C LEU A 9 31.79 -26.64 11.54
N ILE A 10 31.23 -26.79 12.75
CA ILE A 10 29.79 -26.68 13.00
C ILE A 10 29.30 -25.23 12.85
N LEU A 11 30.08 -24.24 13.33
CA LEU A 11 29.80 -22.82 13.14
C LEU A 11 29.88 -22.40 11.66
N CYS A 12 30.87 -22.91 10.91
CA CYS A 12 30.96 -22.67 9.47
C CYS A 12 29.84 -23.37 8.67
N ALA A 13 29.38 -24.55 9.09
CA ALA A 13 28.25 -25.24 8.48
C ALA A 13 26.91 -24.51 8.75
N LEU A 14 26.73 -23.92 9.95
CA LEU A 14 25.58 -23.07 10.26
C LEU A 14 25.59 -21.76 9.44
N SER A 15 26.76 -21.16 9.23
CA SER A 15 26.87 -19.96 8.37
C SER A 15 26.62 -20.23 6.89
N TRP A 16 26.84 -21.46 6.42
CA TRP A 16 26.55 -21.84 5.03
C TRP A 16 25.07 -22.13 4.81
N PHE A 17 24.38 -22.69 5.82
CA PHE A 17 22.93 -22.87 5.80
C PHE A 17 22.16 -21.55 5.98
N GLY A 18 22.75 -20.56 6.67
CA GLY A 18 22.16 -19.22 6.85
C GLY A 18 22.21 -18.31 5.63
N ALA A 19 23.05 -18.61 4.62
CA ALA A 19 23.14 -17.82 3.39
C ALA A 19 22.13 -18.23 2.31
N SER A 20 21.53 -19.41 2.44
CA SER A 20 20.37 -19.83 1.66
C SER A 20 19.10 -19.50 2.43
N GLY A 21 18.85 -18.20 2.63
CA GLY A 21 17.51 -17.76 2.98
C GLY A 21 16.55 -18.30 1.92
N LEU A 22 15.57 -19.10 2.33
CA LEU A 22 14.38 -19.29 1.52
C LEU A 22 13.78 -17.88 1.34
N MET A 23 14.14 -17.20 0.25
CA MET A 23 13.29 -16.17 -0.30
C MET A 23 12.05 -16.91 -0.81
N LEU A 24 11.10 -17.11 0.10
CA LEU A 24 9.73 -17.31 -0.31
C LEU A 24 9.34 -16.02 -1.02
N ALA A 25 9.50 -16.02 -2.35
CA ALA A 25 8.91 -15.01 -3.19
C ALA A 25 7.42 -15.02 -2.87
N GLN A 26 6.96 -13.99 -2.15
CA GLN A 26 5.55 -13.77 -1.88
C GLN A 26 4.92 -13.43 -3.22
N SER A 27 4.48 -14.46 -3.95
CA SER A 27 3.68 -14.25 -5.15
C SER A 27 2.31 -13.77 -4.70
N SER A 28 2.09 -12.46 -4.64
CA SER A 28 0.75 -11.94 -4.55
C SER A 28 0.08 -12.13 -5.92
N SER A 29 -1.05 -12.83 -5.95
CA SER A 29 -1.84 -12.96 -7.17
C SER A 29 -2.32 -11.56 -7.60
N GLY A 30 -1.89 -11.09 -8.77
CA GLY A 30 -2.32 -9.79 -9.33
C GLY A 30 -1.31 -8.65 -9.21
N GLU A 31 -0.07 -8.90 -8.76
CA GLU A 31 0.95 -7.86 -8.60
C GLU A 31 1.26 -7.06 -9.88
N GLY A 32 1.09 -7.65 -11.06
CA GLY A 32 1.27 -6.98 -12.35
C GLY A 32 0.05 -6.23 -12.91
N THR A 33 -1.16 -6.52 -12.40
CA THR A 33 -2.43 -5.97 -12.92
C THR A 33 -3.23 -5.19 -11.88
N ALA A 34 -2.81 -5.21 -10.61
CA ALA A 34 -3.41 -4.41 -9.56
C ALA A 34 -3.11 -2.91 -9.77
N GLY A 35 -4.14 -2.08 -9.66
CA GLY A 35 -4.00 -0.62 -9.64
C GLY A 35 -3.72 -0.09 -8.23
N ALA A 36 -4.04 1.17 -7.95
CA ALA A 36 -3.79 1.81 -6.64
C ALA A 36 -2.36 1.62 -6.13
N LYS A 37 -1.37 1.63 -7.04
CA LYS A 37 0.05 1.31 -6.73
C LYS A 37 0.68 2.25 -5.71
N PHE A 38 0.12 3.43 -5.50
CA PHE A 38 0.54 4.36 -4.46
C PHE A 38 0.47 3.76 -3.04
N LEU A 39 -0.39 2.75 -2.82
CA LEU A 39 -0.47 2.00 -1.57
C LEU A 39 0.76 1.11 -1.34
N SER A 40 1.51 0.77 -2.38
CA SER A 40 2.72 -0.06 -2.30
C SER A 40 4.00 0.73 -2.06
N ILE A 41 3.95 2.06 -2.16
CA ILE A 41 5.11 2.94 -1.90
C ILE A 41 5.39 2.93 -0.40
N ALA A 42 6.57 2.43 -0.03
CA ALA A 42 6.98 2.21 1.35
C ALA A 42 7.01 3.50 2.16
N VAL A 43 6.59 3.40 3.43
CA VAL A 43 6.51 4.53 4.36
C VAL A 43 7.42 4.32 5.56
N GLY A 44 8.05 5.40 6.01
CA GLY A 44 8.87 5.43 7.22
C GLY A 44 10.32 5.05 6.94
N SER A 45 11.23 5.98 7.24
CA SER A 45 12.66 5.83 6.91
C SER A 45 13.29 4.59 7.55
N ARG A 46 12.84 4.20 8.75
CA ARG A 46 13.32 2.98 9.42
C ARG A 46 12.92 1.71 8.67
N ALA A 47 11.66 1.61 8.26
CA ALA A 47 11.17 0.45 7.51
C ALA A 47 11.86 0.33 6.15
N VAL A 48 11.99 1.46 5.43
CA VAL A 48 12.69 1.52 4.14
C VAL A 48 14.18 1.15 4.30
N ALA A 49 14.85 1.63 5.35
CA ALA A 49 16.25 1.27 5.63
C ALA A 49 16.44 -0.22 5.97
N MET A 50 15.39 -0.90 6.43
CA MET A 50 15.36 -2.35 6.64
C MET A 50 14.99 -3.14 5.38
N GLY A 51 14.91 -2.49 4.22
CA GLY A 51 14.50 -3.14 2.97
C GLY A 51 13.07 -3.64 3.01
N ASP A 52 12.17 -2.85 3.61
CA ASP A 52 10.74 -3.13 3.79
C ASP A 52 10.43 -4.33 4.73
N ALA A 53 11.46 -4.90 5.37
CA ALA A 53 11.32 -5.98 6.36
C ALA A 53 10.92 -5.45 7.74
N PHE A 54 9.68 -4.94 7.86
CA PHE A 54 9.24 -4.22 9.06
C PHE A 54 8.04 -4.85 9.81
N VAL A 55 7.50 -5.95 9.30
CA VAL A 55 6.21 -6.53 9.75
C VAL A 55 6.19 -6.93 11.23
N ALA A 56 7.25 -7.59 11.71
CA ALA A 56 7.35 -8.06 13.09
C ALA A 56 7.79 -6.98 14.09
N VAL A 57 8.44 -5.91 13.61
CA VAL A 57 9.03 -4.85 14.44
C VAL A 57 8.30 -3.51 14.33
N ALA A 58 7.09 -3.53 13.76
CA ALA A 58 6.27 -2.35 13.51
C ALA A 58 5.77 -1.73 14.82
N ASN A 59 6.62 -0.96 15.50
CA ASN A 59 6.38 -0.45 16.86
C ASN A 59 6.36 1.08 16.94
N ASP A 60 5.93 1.74 15.87
CA ASP A 60 5.71 3.20 15.81
C ASP A 60 4.41 3.50 15.01
N ALA A 61 4.10 4.79 14.76
CA ALA A 61 2.89 5.16 14.00
C ALA A 61 2.88 4.68 12.53
N SER A 62 4.02 4.23 11.98
CA SER A 62 4.06 3.56 10.67
C SER A 62 3.53 2.13 10.72
N SER A 63 3.28 1.56 11.91
CA SER A 63 2.58 0.28 12.07
C SER A 63 1.22 0.25 11.39
N LEU A 64 0.53 1.40 11.34
CA LEU A 64 -0.72 1.56 10.59
C LEU A 64 -0.60 1.26 9.08
N TYR A 65 0.61 1.37 8.51
CA TYR A 65 0.92 1.03 7.12
C TYR A 65 1.46 -0.40 6.99
N TRP A 66 2.33 -0.84 7.91
CA TRP A 66 3.05 -2.12 7.79
C TRP A 66 2.34 -3.32 8.42
N ASN A 67 1.85 -3.16 9.65
CA ASN A 67 1.17 -4.21 10.40
C ASN A 67 0.29 -3.55 11.48
N PRO A 68 -1.04 -3.47 11.29
CA PRO A 68 -1.95 -2.83 12.23
C PRO A 68 -1.84 -3.33 13.67
N ALA A 69 -1.47 -4.61 13.89
CA ALA A 69 -1.28 -5.16 15.23
C ALA A 69 -0.14 -4.47 16.00
N GLY A 70 0.87 -3.96 15.29
CA GLY A 70 1.98 -3.23 15.88
C GLY A 70 1.57 -2.01 16.70
N ALA A 71 0.46 -1.37 16.33
CA ALA A 71 -0.05 -0.20 17.02
C ALA A 71 -0.47 -0.51 18.48
N SER A 72 -0.82 -1.75 18.83
CA SER A 72 -1.21 -2.11 20.20
C SER A 72 -0.04 -2.12 21.19
N PHE A 73 1.21 -2.17 20.70
CA PHE A 73 2.40 -2.10 21.55
C PHE A 73 2.82 -0.65 21.87
N LEU A 74 2.15 0.34 21.28
CA LEU A 74 2.41 1.75 21.55
C LEU A 74 1.80 2.16 22.90
N GLN A 75 2.69 2.54 23.82
CA GLN A 75 2.29 3.04 25.15
C GLN A 75 1.82 4.51 25.11
N ASN A 76 2.32 5.29 24.15
CA ASN A 76 2.02 6.70 24.00
C ASN A 76 1.41 6.98 22.63
N ASN A 77 0.70 8.10 22.52
CA ASN A 77 0.24 8.60 21.24
C ASN A 77 1.46 8.89 20.35
N ALA A 78 1.39 8.47 19.08
CA ALA A 78 2.47 8.68 18.13
C ALA A 78 1.93 9.33 16.86
N LEU A 79 2.75 10.17 16.23
CA LEU A 79 2.48 10.80 14.95
C LEU A 79 3.67 10.52 14.03
N ILE A 80 3.38 10.16 12.79
CA ILE A 80 4.37 10.09 11.72
C ILE A 80 3.90 10.97 10.56
N LEU A 81 4.84 11.75 10.04
CA LEU A 81 4.71 12.51 8.80
C LEU A 81 5.83 12.02 7.90
N ASN A 82 5.49 11.61 6.69
CA ASN A 82 6.44 11.15 5.70
C ASN A 82 6.15 11.85 4.38
N HIS A 83 7.19 12.34 3.73
CA HIS A 83 7.13 13.00 2.43
C HIS A 83 8.22 12.40 1.54
N ILE A 84 7.82 11.96 0.35
CA ILE A 84 8.69 11.33 -0.63
C ILE A 84 8.55 12.07 -1.96
N ASN A 85 9.68 12.55 -2.48
CA ASN A 85 9.78 12.95 -3.88
C ASN A 85 10.14 11.70 -4.68
N TRP A 86 9.18 11.23 -5.46
CA TRP A 86 9.29 10.06 -6.31
C TRP A 86 9.76 10.45 -7.72
N PHE A 87 9.90 9.49 -8.61
CA PHE A 87 10.30 9.78 -10.00
C PHE A 87 9.24 10.66 -10.71
N ALA A 88 9.68 11.39 -11.74
CA ALA A 88 8.81 12.28 -12.53
C ALA A 88 8.03 13.30 -11.69
N ASP A 89 8.66 13.84 -10.65
CA ASP A 89 8.11 14.86 -9.75
C ASP A 89 6.81 14.46 -9.04
N ILE A 90 6.51 13.15 -9.00
CA ILE A 90 5.40 12.62 -8.22
C ILE A 90 5.72 12.80 -6.73
N LYS A 91 4.75 13.30 -5.97
CA LYS A 91 4.87 13.46 -4.51
C LYS A 91 4.01 12.43 -3.83
N HIS A 92 4.57 11.75 -2.84
CA HIS A 92 3.87 10.81 -1.97
C HIS A 92 3.99 11.26 -0.53
N ASP A 93 2.85 11.53 0.09
CA ASP A 93 2.73 12.01 1.45
C ASP A 93 1.97 10.98 2.28
N TYR A 94 2.46 10.72 3.49
CA TYR A 94 1.79 9.86 4.46
C TYR A 94 1.74 10.52 5.82
N VAL A 95 0.57 10.48 6.43
CA VAL A 95 0.31 10.93 7.80
C VAL A 95 -0.32 9.76 8.55
N GLY A 96 0.27 9.38 9.67
CA GLY A 96 -0.29 8.35 10.55
C GLY A 96 -0.29 8.83 11.99
N SER A 97 -1.43 8.70 12.67
CA SER A 97 -1.54 9.03 14.08
C SER A 97 -2.15 7.88 14.85
N THR A 98 -1.57 7.55 15.99
CA THR A 98 -2.06 6.51 16.90
C THR A 98 -2.40 7.13 18.25
N PHE A 99 -3.47 6.64 18.86
CA PHE A 99 -3.94 7.05 20.17
C PHE A 99 -4.11 5.81 21.03
N SER A 100 -3.27 5.69 22.06
CA SER A 100 -3.36 4.59 23.02
C SER A 100 -4.48 4.89 24.01
N ILE A 101 -5.46 4.00 24.11
CA ILE A 101 -6.65 4.18 24.96
C ILE A 101 -6.60 3.34 26.25
N GLY A 102 -5.45 2.71 26.52
CA GLY A 102 -5.24 1.84 27.68
C GLY A 102 -5.44 0.36 27.39
N ASP A 103 -5.02 -0.49 28.33
CA ASP A 103 -5.16 -1.95 28.28
C ASP A 103 -4.60 -2.61 27.01
N GLY A 104 -3.54 -2.05 26.44
CA GLY A 104 -2.96 -2.51 25.17
C GLY A 104 -3.90 -2.33 23.98
N THR A 105 -4.85 -1.40 24.05
CA THR A 105 -5.74 -1.04 22.94
C THR A 105 -5.33 0.31 22.36
N THR A 106 -5.27 0.37 21.04
CA THR A 106 -4.89 1.56 20.27
C THR A 106 -5.86 1.77 19.13
N ILE A 107 -6.28 3.01 18.93
CA ILE A 107 -6.95 3.43 17.70
C ILE A 107 -5.99 4.26 16.86
N GLY A 108 -6.13 4.21 15.55
CA GLY A 108 -5.27 4.96 14.65
C GLY A 108 -6.03 5.49 13.45
N ALA A 109 -5.51 6.58 12.88
CA ALA A 109 -5.95 7.12 11.61
C ALA A 109 -4.73 7.30 10.72
N SER A 110 -4.87 6.95 9.44
CA SER A 110 -3.84 7.15 8.43
C SER A 110 -4.40 7.81 7.19
N PHE A 111 -3.58 8.64 6.57
CA PHE A 111 -3.87 9.31 5.31
C PHE A 111 -2.67 9.17 4.41
N THR A 112 -2.88 8.68 3.20
CA THR A 112 -1.88 8.61 2.14
C THR A 112 -2.36 9.47 0.99
N PHE A 113 -1.51 10.35 0.47
CA PHE A 113 -1.78 11.17 -0.70
C PHE A 113 -0.67 10.98 -1.72
N MET A 114 -1.04 10.87 -2.98
CA MET A 114 -0.10 10.89 -4.10
C MET A 114 -0.59 11.91 -5.11
N THR A 115 0.30 12.79 -5.56
CA THR A 115 -0.01 13.81 -6.55
C THR A 115 1.03 13.79 -7.66
N MET A 116 0.56 13.94 -8.90
CA MET A 116 1.38 14.14 -10.08
C MET A 116 1.21 15.59 -10.54
N PRO A 117 2.28 16.28 -10.97
CA PRO A 117 2.15 17.60 -11.57
C PRO A 117 1.29 17.54 -12.84
N ASP A 118 0.63 18.65 -13.15
CA ASP A 118 -0.12 18.79 -14.38
C ASP A 118 0.81 18.65 -15.60
N GLN A 119 0.41 17.81 -16.55
CA GLN A 119 1.12 17.57 -17.79
C GLN A 119 0.32 18.09 -18.98
N GLU A 120 1.00 18.65 -19.97
CA GLU A 120 0.35 19.13 -21.19
C GLU A 120 -0.14 17.96 -22.04
N ILE A 121 -1.37 18.06 -22.55
CA ILE A 121 -1.89 17.09 -23.52
C ILE A 121 -1.28 17.40 -24.89
N THR A 122 -0.63 16.41 -25.48
CA THR A 122 -0.13 16.42 -26.86
C THR A 122 -0.94 15.48 -27.75
N THR A 123 -1.22 15.88 -28.99
CA THR A 123 -1.86 15.01 -30.00
C THR A 123 -0.96 14.88 -31.22
N VAL A 124 -1.27 13.94 -32.12
CA VAL A 124 -0.53 13.80 -33.39
C VAL A 124 -0.59 15.10 -34.21
N GLN A 125 -1.69 15.85 -34.10
CA GLN A 125 -1.88 17.14 -34.78
C GLN A 125 -1.22 18.31 -34.04
N GLN A 126 -1.05 18.21 -32.73
CA GLN A 126 -0.46 19.24 -31.87
C GLN A 126 0.59 18.62 -30.92
N PRO A 127 1.79 18.30 -31.45
CA PRO A 127 2.85 17.67 -30.67
C PRO A 127 3.49 18.61 -29.65
N GLU A 128 3.46 19.92 -29.91
CA GLU A 128 3.95 20.97 -29.00
C GLU A 128 2.94 21.31 -27.89
N GLY A 129 1.79 20.61 -27.86
CA GLY A 129 0.76 20.81 -26.86
C GLY A 129 -0.54 21.43 -27.39
N THR A 130 -1.62 21.08 -26.72
CA THR A 130 -2.98 21.54 -27.03
C THR A 130 -3.39 22.77 -26.22
N GLY A 131 -2.56 23.22 -25.27
CA GLY A 131 -2.90 24.25 -24.28
C GLY A 131 -3.81 23.75 -23.14
N LEU A 132 -4.13 22.45 -23.12
CA LEU A 132 -4.85 21.78 -22.04
C LEU A 132 -3.89 20.92 -21.21
N THR A 133 -4.14 20.84 -19.90
CA THR A 133 -3.31 20.05 -18.97
C THR A 133 -4.13 18.99 -18.25
N TYR A 134 -3.49 17.87 -17.95
CA TYR A 134 -4.06 16.79 -17.14
C TYR A 134 -3.25 16.53 -15.89
N GLY A 135 -3.96 16.34 -14.78
CA GLY A 135 -3.38 15.93 -13.51
C GLY A 135 -3.87 14.55 -13.09
N ALA A 136 -3.11 13.94 -12.19
CA ALA A 136 -3.50 12.71 -11.51
C ALA A 136 -3.28 12.86 -10.00
N SER A 137 -4.25 12.40 -9.22
CA SER A 137 -4.12 12.34 -7.77
C SER A 137 -4.74 11.06 -7.22
N SER A 138 -4.22 10.58 -6.12
CA SER A 138 -4.73 9.41 -5.43
C SER A 138 -4.66 9.64 -3.94
N PHE A 139 -5.64 9.14 -3.20
CA PHE A 139 -5.60 9.18 -1.76
C PHE A 139 -6.19 7.92 -1.14
N ALA A 140 -5.74 7.63 0.07
CA ALA A 140 -6.32 6.62 0.92
C ALA A 140 -6.48 7.16 2.33
N PHE A 141 -7.61 6.84 2.96
CA PHE A 141 -7.88 7.10 4.36
C PHE A 141 -8.10 5.78 5.08
N GLY A 142 -7.43 5.57 6.21
CA GLY A 142 -7.52 4.38 7.02
C GLY A 142 -7.93 4.69 8.46
N LEU A 143 -8.84 3.89 9.01
CA LEU A 143 -9.14 3.84 10.44
C LEU A 143 -8.74 2.48 10.99
N THR A 144 -7.91 2.48 12.00
CA THR A 144 -7.30 1.28 12.57
C THR A 144 -7.76 1.08 14.00
N PHE A 145 -8.05 -0.17 14.35
CA PHE A 145 -8.23 -0.63 15.71
C PHE A 145 -7.26 -1.78 15.96
N ALA A 146 -6.43 -1.65 16.99
CA ALA A 146 -5.46 -2.67 17.38
C ALA A 146 -5.59 -2.97 18.86
N ARG A 147 -5.45 -4.24 19.22
CA ARG A 147 -5.55 -4.69 20.60
C ARG A 147 -4.60 -5.85 20.88
N ARG A 148 -3.88 -5.72 21.98
CA ARG A 148 -3.14 -6.80 22.62
C ARG A 148 -4.12 -7.68 23.39
N LEU A 149 -4.25 -8.93 22.99
CA LEU A 149 -5.21 -9.89 23.55
C LEU A 149 -4.62 -10.69 24.71
N THR A 150 -3.32 -11.02 24.64
CA THR A 150 -2.53 -11.62 25.73
C THR A 150 -1.20 -10.87 25.85
N GLU A 151 -0.36 -11.20 26.82
CA GLU A 151 0.96 -10.56 26.94
C GLU A 151 1.80 -10.71 25.67
N ASP A 152 1.62 -11.85 24.99
CA ASP A 152 2.40 -12.26 23.83
C ASP A 152 1.68 -12.07 22.48
N PHE A 153 0.35 -11.89 22.46
CA PHE A 153 -0.43 -11.88 21.22
C PHE A 153 -1.20 -10.59 21.01
N ALA A 154 -1.07 -10.02 19.81
CA ALA A 154 -1.79 -8.83 19.38
C ALA A 154 -2.43 -9.00 17.99
N LEU A 155 -3.56 -8.32 17.82
CA LEU A 155 -4.28 -8.23 16.55
C LEU A 155 -4.56 -6.77 16.19
N GLY A 156 -4.65 -6.50 14.90
CA GLY A 156 -5.09 -5.21 14.39
C GLY A 156 -5.90 -5.35 13.11
N VAL A 157 -6.84 -4.44 12.94
CA VAL A 157 -7.68 -4.33 11.74
C VAL A 157 -7.76 -2.88 11.31
N THR A 158 -7.70 -2.64 10.01
CA THR A 158 -7.88 -1.31 9.42
C THR A 158 -8.98 -1.37 8.37
N GLY A 159 -9.94 -0.45 8.45
CA GLY A 159 -10.86 -0.15 7.35
C GLY A 159 -10.29 1.00 6.53
N LYS A 160 -10.26 0.87 5.21
CA LYS A 160 -9.61 1.81 4.29
C LYS A 160 -10.57 2.25 3.19
N TYR A 161 -10.60 3.54 2.89
CA TYR A 161 -11.21 4.08 1.68
C TYR A 161 -10.11 4.54 0.73
N VAL A 162 -10.15 4.09 -0.52
CA VAL A 162 -9.14 4.34 -1.55
C VAL A 162 -9.82 5.05 -2.71
N ARG A 163 -9.22 6.12 -3.22
CA ARG A 163 -9.70 6.81 -4.42
C ARG A 163 -8.53 7.21 -5.32
N GLU A 164 -8.68 6.96 -6.60
CA GLU A 164 -7.78 7.43 -7.65
C GLU A 164 -8.56 8.33 -8.61
N GLN A 165 -7.90 9.38 -9.10
CA GLN A 165 -8.46 10.31 -10.07
C GLN A 165 -7.40 10.67 -11.11
N ILE A 166 -7.76 10.59 -12.39
CA ILE A 166 -6.96 11.01 -13.53
C ILE A 166 -7.88 11.86 -14.40
N TRP A 167 -7.57 13.14 -14.58
CA TRP A 167 -8.49 14.10 -15.20
C TRP A 167 -9.87 14.09 -14.48
N GLU A 168 -10.92 13.71 -15.21
CA GLU A 168 -12.32 13.58 -14.78
C GLU A 168 -12.72 12.12 -14.51
N ALA A 169 -11.82 11.16 -14.81
CA ALA A 169 -12.05 9.77 -14.49
C ALA A 169 -11.65 9.51 -13.03
N ALA A 170 -12.50 8.81 -12.29
CA ALA A 170 -12.23 8.42 -10.91
C ALA A 170 -12.62 6.96 -10.65
N ALA A 171 -11.91 6.34 -9.72
CA ALA A 171 -12.21 5.02 -9.20
C ALA A 171 -12.13 5.07 -7.67
N SER A 172 -13.04 4.39 -6.98
CA SER A 172 -13.02 4.32 -5.51
C SER A 172 -13.33 2.93 -4.99
N ASN A 173 -12.80 2.60 -3.82
CA ASN A 173 -13.02 1.31 -3.17
C ASN A 173 -12.96 1.40 -1.65
N ILE A 174 -13.44 0.34 -1.04
CA ILE A 174 -13.19 0.03 0.36
C ILE A 174 -12.25 -1.16 0.43
N GLY A 175 -11.25 -1.06 1.30
CA GLY A 175 -10.30 -2.13 1.58
C GLY A 175 -10.18 -2.38 3.08
N PHE A 176 -9.56 -3.49 3.42
CA PHE A 176 -9.31 -3.91 4.78
C PHE A 176 -7.86 -4.38 4.93
N ASP A 177 -7.26 -4.05 6.06
CA ASP A 177 -5.96 -4.59 6.47
C ASP A 177 -6.14 -5.40 7.75
N LEU A 178 -5.40 -6.50 7.85
CA LEU A 178 -5.36 -7.38 9.01
C LEU A 178 -3.91 -7.56 9.43
N GLY A 179 -3.67 -7.50 10.73
CA GLY A 179 -2.36 -7.67 11.33
C GLY A 179 -2.42 -8.60 12.53
N ALA A 180 -1.37 -9.38 12.71
CA ALA A 180 -1.12 -10.16 13.91
C ALA A 180 0.35 -10.09 14.30
N LEU A 181 0.61 -10.12 15.60
CA LEU A 181 1.95 -10.23 16.19
C LEU A 181 1.91 -11.24 17.32
N TYR A 182 2.92 -12.09 17.38
CA TYR A 182 3.10 -13.10 18.41
C TYR A 182 4.54 -13.11 18.92
N ASP A 183 4.74 -12.77 20.18
CA ASP A 183 6.02 -12.89 20.88
C ASP A 183 6.19 -14.35 21.35
N ILE A 184 7.31 -14.98 21.01
CA ILE A 184 7.60 -16.36 21.40
C ILE A 184 8.17 -16.42 22.83
N GLY A 185 8.64 -15.30 23.39
CA GLY A 185 9.25 -15.24 24.72
C GLY A 185 10.64 -15.89 24.79
N TYR A 186 11.24 -16.21 23.63
CA TYR A 186 12.59 -16.77 23.53
C TYR A 186 13.48 -15.82 22.72
N GLN A 187 14.50 -15.25 23.36
CA GLN A 187 15.47 -14.33 22.73
C GLN A 187 14.83 -13.14 22.00
N ASP A 188 13.74 -12.58 22.56
CA ASP A 188 12.98 -11.45 21.97
C ASP A 188 12.50 -11.72 20.53
N LEU A 189 12.22 -13.00 20.22
CA LEU A 189 11.75 -13.41 18.90
C LEU A 189 10.25 -13.14 18.77
N THR A 190 9.89 -12.24 17.86
CA THR A 190 8.50 -11.94 17.47
C THR A 190 8.23 -12.45 16.07
N ILE A 191 7.07 -13.08 15.87
CA ILE A 191 6.52 -13.41 14.56
C ILE A 191 5.43 -12.40 14.22
N GLY A 192 5.48 -11.85 13.02
CA GLY A 192 4.46 -10.94 12.49
C GLY A 192 3.81 -11.44 11.21
N LEU A 193 2.50 -11.31 11.13
CA LEU A 193 1.71 -11.57 9.93
C LEU A 193 0.91 -10.31 9.58
N SER A 194 0.91 -9.93 8.31
CA SER A 194 0.04 -8.86 7.81
C SER A 194 -0.59 -9.23 6.46
N ILE A 195 -1.87 -8.92 6.30
CA ILE A 195 -2.60 -9.00 5.03
C ILE A 195 -3.18 -7.60 4.78
N LEU A 196 -2.64 -6.88 3.82
CA LEU A 196 -2.98 -5.49 3.54
C LEU A 196 -3.69 -5.35 2.20
N ASN A 197 -4.56 -4.35 2.10
CA ASN A 197 -5.32 -3.95 0.93
C ASN A 197 -6.28 -5.04 0.41
N LEU A 198 -6.88 -5.81 1.31
CA LEU A 198 -7.93 -6.77 0.97
C LEU A 198 -9.22 -6.01 0.60
N GLY A 199 -9.66 -6.10 -0.65
CA GLY A 199 -10.87 -5.40 -1.10
C GLY A 199 -11.38 -5.92 -2.43
N ALA A 200 -12.52 -5.37 -2.88
CA ALA A 200 -13.08 -5.67 -4.18
C ALA A 200 -12.22 -5.07 -5.31
N ASN A 201 -12.61 -5.28 -6.57
CA ASN A 201 -11.96 -4.59 -7.68
C ASN A 201 -12.48 -3.14 -7.81
N MET A 202 -11.63 -2.27 -8.34
CA MET A 202 -11.89 -0.89 -8.70
C MET A 202 -12.07 -0.76 -10.21
N LYS A 203 -12.90 0.20 -10.61
CA LYS A 203 -13.11 0.54 -12.01
C LYS A 203 -13.17 2.06 -12.17
N PHE A 204 -12.48 2.59 -13.18
CA PHE A 204 -12.57 4.00 -13.52
C PHE A 204 -13.91 4.30 -14.21
N GLY A 205 -14.64 5.26 -13.66
CA GLY A 205 -15.83 5.87 -14.25
C GLY A 205 -15.64 7.38 -14.39
N GLY A 206 -16.53 8.05 -15.10
CA GLY A 206 -16.53 9.51 -15.20
C GLY A 206 -16.79 10.02 -16.61
N ARG A 207 -17.03 11.33 -16.72
CA ARG A 207 -17.46 11.98 -17.97
C ARG A 207 -16.44 11.87 -19.10
N SER A 208 -15.15 11.82 -18.79
CA SER A 208 -14.10 11.64 -19.82
C SER A 208 -14.15 10.27 -20.51
N LEU A 209 -14.96 9.33 -20.00
CA LEU A 209 -15.21 8.04 -20.65
C LEU A 209 -16.50 8.06 -21.48
N GLU A 210 -17.24 9.16 -21.50
CA GLU A 210 -18.45 9.34 -22.27
C GLU A 210 -18.18 10.29 -23.43
N GLY A 211 -18.79 10.04 -24.58
CA GLY A 211 -18.66 10.93 -25.73
C GLY A 211 -19.80 10.78 -26.71
N GLN A 212 -19.82 11.69 -27.67
CA GLN A 212 -20.79 11.69 -28.76
C GLN A 212 -20.04 11.54 -30.07
N PHE A 213 -20.50 10.61 -30.91
CA PHE A 213 -20.01 10.44 -32.26
C PHE A 213 -21.07 10.96 -33.23
N GLU A 214 -20.71 12.01 -33.98
CA GLU A 214 -21.51 12.50 -35.09
C GLU A 214 -21.15 11.68 -36.33
N ARG A 215 -22.15 11.00 -36.92
CA ARG A 215 -21.99 10.28 -38.19
C ARG A 215 -22.26 11.22 -39.36
N ASP A 216 -21.23 11.59 -40.10
CA ASP A 216 -21.35 12.40 -41.32
C ASP A 216 -21.87 11.61 -42.55
N ASP A 217 -21.94 10.28 -42.47
CA ASP A 217 -22.15 9.38 -43.61
C ASP A 217 -23.53 8.68 -43.67
N TRP A 218 -24.47 9.00 -42.77
CA TRP A 218 -25.78 8.30 -42.69
C TRP A 218 -26.95 9.14 -43.22
N PRO A 219 -27.66 8.73 -44.30
CA PRO A 219 -28.66 9.56 -44.96
C PRO A 219 -30.00 9.71 -44.22
N LEU A 220 -30.22 9.04 -43.07
CA LEU A 220 -31.54 8.97 -42.42
C LEU A 220 -31.58 9.40 -40.94
N SER A 221 -30.47 9.81 -40.33
CA SER A 221 -30.48 10.45 -39.00
C SER A 221 -29.16 11.17 -38.72
N LYS A 222 -29.23 12.46 -38.36
CA LYS A 222 -28.10 13.26 -37.87
C LYS A 222 -28.00 13.26 -36.33
N GLU A 223 -28.73 12.36 -35.67
CA GLU A 223 -28.72 12.31 -34.21
C GLU A 223 -27.36 11.79 -33.70
N PRO A 224 -26.73 12.48 -32.74
CA PRO A 224 -25.45 12.06 -32.20
C PRO A 224 -25.58 10.71 -31.47
N LEU A 225 -24.64 9.81 -31.73
CA LEU A 225 -24.57 8.52 -31.02
C LEU A 225 -23.72 8.67 -29.76
N ASN A 226 -24.36 8.49 -28.60
CA ASN A 226 -23.64 8.45 -27.33
C ASN A 226 -22.85 7.13 -27.23
N TYR A 227 -21.59 7.21 -26.82
CA TYR A 227 -20.77 6.05 -26.49
C TYR A 227 -20.18 6.18 -25.08
N THR A 228 -19.88 5.04 -24.47
CA THR A 228 -19.18 4.95 -23.19
C THR A 228 -18.00 3.99 -23.33
N LEU A 229 -16.80 4.45 -23.00
CA LEU A 229 -15.59 3.67 -22.94
C LEU A 229 -15.59 2.84 -21.66
N ASN A 230 -15.63 1.52 -21.83
CA ASN A 230 -15.55 0.59 -20.71
C ASN A 230 -14.09 0.38 -20.29
N THR A 231 -13.81 0.73 -19.04
CA THR A 231 -12.54 0.39 -18.38
C THR A 231 -12.62 -1.00 -17.76
N ASN A 232 -11.46 -1.64 -17.59
CA ASN A 232 -11.36 -2.93 -16.93
C ASN A 232 -11.33 -2.77 -15.41
N ASP A 233 -11.85 -3.77 -14.72
CA ASP A 233 -11.73 -3.90 -13.27
C ASP A 233 -10.27 -4.23 -12.90
N TYR A 234 -9.77 -3.64 -11.82
CA TYR A 234 -8.46 -3.93 -11.26
C TYR A 234 -8.53 -4.10 -9.75
N ALA A 235 -7.79 -5.07 -9.21
CA ALA A 235 -7.73 -5.28 -7.76
C ALA A 235 -6.86 -4.22 -7.08
N LEU A 236 -7.08 -4.02 -5.77
CA LEU A 236 -6.11 -3.35 -4.91
C LEU A 236 -4.80 -4.17 -4.83
N PRO A 237 -3.65 -3.55 -4.54
CA PRO A 237 -2.38 -4.25 -4.43
C PRO A 237 -2.32 -5.02 -3.10
N LEU A 238 -2.94 -6.20 -3.08
CA LEU A 238 -2.94 -7.13 -1.96
C LEU A 238 -1.50 -7.47 -1.58
N ARG A 239 -1.12 -7.17 -0.33
CA ARG A 239 0.20 -7.49 0.21
C ARG A 239 0.04 -8.44 1.38
N MET A 240 0.62 -9.62 1.28
CA MET A 240 0.72 -10.55 2.40
C MET A 240 2.17 -10.64 2.82
N SER A 241 2.43 -10.41 4.10
CA SER A 241 3.78 -10.42 4.64
C SER A 241 3.87 -11.27 5.90
N LEU A 242 4.98 -12.01 6.02
CA LEU A 242 5.39 -12.77 7.19
C LEU A 242 6.81 -12.32 7.55
N GLY A 243 7.07 -12.08 8.83
CA GLY A 243 8.39 -11.67 9.33
C GLY A 243 8.62 -12.07 10.77
#